data_AF-A0AAV5CJ52-F1
#
_entry.id   AF-A0AAV5CJ52-F1
#
_cell.length_a   1.000
_cell.length_b   1.000
_cell.length_c   1.000
_cell.angle_alpha   90.00
_cell.angle_beta   90.00
_cell.angle_gamma   90.00
#
_symmetry.space_group_name_H-M   'P 1'
#
loop_
_entity.id
_entity.type
_entity.pdbx_description
1 polymer ?
#
loop_
_entity_poly.entity_id
_entity_poly.type
_entity_poly.pdbx_seq_one_letter_code
_entity_poly.pdbx_strand_id
1 'polypeptide(L)'
;MQWFSSSSGPSSSSATSSQPSLLAEWNSYAAARSAEDDAGDGFGIDIEAAVRSANDRVAGTFGVTSLVPLAAVASWAVSQIVSVRNVMVLVDELIKTAKLLATPGKGILASDESTGTIGKRLSSINLENVEANRQALRELLFTAPGVFEYLSGVILFEETLYQKTSDGTPFVDVLVAGGAVPGIKVDKGTVEIAGTNGETTTQGHDSLGARCAKYYAAAGARFAKWRAVLKVGPGGEPSELAVKLNADGLARYALICQENGLVPIVEPEILTDGAHDINACAAATERVLAALYKSLSDHKVLLEGTLLKTNMSTRVAALRRTVPPAVAGVVFLSGGQSEEEATQNLNAMNKLQVLKPWTLSFSFGRALQQSTLKKWLGKEENVAAAQAAFLARCKANSEATVGKYAGAGAADAAASESLYVKGYKY
;
A
#
# COMPACT_ATOMS: atom_id res chain seq x y z
N MET A 1 -33.19 -42.22 -29.52
CA MET A 1 -33.71 -41.47 -30.68
C MET A 1 -32.60 -40.58 -31.19
N GLN A 2 -32.03 -40.95 -32.33
CA GLN A 2 -31.11 -40.14 -33.15
C GLN A 2 -31.89 -38.99 -33.79
N TRP A 3 -31.22 -37.85 -34.03
CA TRP A 3 -31.23 -37.22 -35.35
C TRP A 3 -29.91 -36.47 -35.59
N PHE A 4 -29.18 -36.96 -36.59
CA PHE A 4 -28.00 -36.40 -37.25
C PHE A 4 -28.42 -35.19 -38.12
N SER A 5 -27.55 -34.24 -38.53
CA SER A 5 -26.50 -34.53 -39.51
C SER A 5 -25.48 -33.40 -39.68
N SER A 6 -24.29 -33.88 -40.03
CA SER A 6 -23.09 -33.21 -40.53
C SER A 6 -23.22 -32.72 -41.97
N SER A 7 -22.46 -31.69 -42.32
CA SER A 7 -21.93 -31.51 -43.67
C SER A 7 -20.49 -31.01 -43.62
N SER A 8 -19.63 -31.67 -44.40
CA SER A 8 -18.17 -31.54 -44.49
C SER A 8 -17.75 -30.90 -45.82
N GLY A 9 -16.76 -29.99 -45.75
CA GLY A 9 -15.76 -29.66 -46.81
C GLY A 9 -16.18 -28.70 -47.94
N PRO A 10 -15.22 -27.97 -48.57
CA PRO A 10 -13.82 -28.36 -48.75
C PRO A 10 -12.77 -27.33 -48.28
N SER A 11 -11.54 -27.83 -48.15
CA SER A 11 -10.27 -27.13 -47.91
C SER A 11 -9.71 -26.43 -49.15
N SER A 12 -9.21 -25.19 -48.99
CA SER A 12 -8.17 -24.61 -49.88
C SER A 12 -7.36 -23.50 -49.18
N SER A 13 -6.07 -23.79 -48.96
CA SER A 13 -4.88 -22.92 -49.06
C SER A 13 -4.89 -21.47 -48.51
N SER A 14 -4.18 -21.32 -47.38
CA SER A 14 -3.16 -20.29 -47.09
C SER A 14 -3.31 -18.88 -47.68
N ALA A 15 -3.79 -17.95 -46.87
CA ALA A 15 -3.34 -16.55 -46.87
C ALA A 15 -3.27 -16.07 -45.42
N THR A 16 -2.07 -15.95 -44.88
CA THR A 16 -1.80 -15.45 -43.53
C THR A 16 -2.10 -13.95 -43.51
N SER A 17 -3.31 -13.53 -43.13
CA SER A 17 -3.55 -12.13 -42.78
C SER A 17 -2.97 -11.90 -41.39
N SER A 18 -1.79 -11.28 -41.32
CA SER A 18 -1.20 -10.85 -40.06
C SER A 18 -2.17 -9.91 -39.35
N GLN A 19 -2.76 -10.37 -38.24
CA GLN A 19 -3.45 -9.48 -37.31
C GLN A 19 -2.43 -8.42 -36.85
N PRO A 20 -2.76 -7.12 -36.93
CA PRO A 20 -1.85 -6.09 -36.48
C PRO A 20 -1.58 -6.28 -34.98
N SER A 21 -0.32 -6.14 -34.57
CA SER A 21 0.02 -6.19 -33.15
C SER A 21 -0.61 -4.99 -32.43
N LEU A 22 -0.87 -5.12 -31.12
CA LEU A 22 -1.29 -4.00 -30.26
C LEU A 22 -0.39 -2.75 -30.41
N LEU A 23 0.87 -2.96 -30.78
CA LEU A 23 1.84 -1.91 -31.08
C LEU A 23 1.54 -1.19 -32.40
N ALA A 24 1.07 -1.90 -33.42
CA ALA A 24 0.62 -1.32 -34.67
C ALA A 24 -0.68 -0.52 -34.49
N GLU A 25 -1.62 -1.04 -33.69
CA GLU A 25 -2.87 -0.33 -33.34
C GLU A 25 -2.60 0.95 -32.54
N TRP A 26 -1.67 0.91 -31.59
CA TRP A 26 -1.21 2.07 -30.82
C TRP A 26 -0.57 3.13 -31.71
N ASN A 27 0.30 2.72 -32.63
CA ASN A 27 0.95 3.64 -33.56
C ASN A 27 -0.05 4.29 -34.52
N SER A 28 -1.05 3.54 -35.00
CA SER A 28 -2.14 4.12 -35.81
C SER A 28 -3.03 5.07 -35.01
N TYR A 29 -3.29 4.79 -33.73
CA TYR A 29 -4.03 5.68 -32.84
C TYR A 29 -3.26 6.98 -32.55
N ALA A 30 -1.95 6.89 -32.32
CA ALA A 30 -1.08 8.05 -32.13
C ALA A 30 -0.96 8.91 -33.40
N ALA A 31 -0.90 8.27 -34.58
CA ALA A 31 -0.87 8.95 -35.87
C ALA A 31 -2.20 9.66 -36.21
N ALA A 32 -3.35 9.05 -35.83
CA ALA A 32 -4.66 9.67 -36.02
C ALA A 32 -4.83 10.93 -35.14
N ARG A 33 -4.30 10.92 -33.91
CA ARG A 33 -4.31 12.10 -33.04
C ARG A 33 -3.45 13.25 -33.55
N SER A 34 -2.33 12.95 -34.20
CA SER A 34 -1.47 14.00 -34.78
C SER A 34 -2.14 14.69 -35.97
N ALA A 35 -3.14 14.07 -36.60
CA ALA A 35 -3.92 14.68 -37.68
C ALA A 35 -5.17 15.44 -37.17
N GLU A 36 -5.66 15.14 -35.95
CA GLU A 36 -6.84 15.82 -35.37
C GLU A 36 -6.47 17.05 -34.52
N ASP A 37 -5.23 17.16 -34.05
CA ASP A 37 -4.74 18.33 -33.29
C ASP A 37 -4.37 19.54 -34.19
N ASP A 38 -4.46 19.41 -35.52
CA ASP A 38 -4.12 20.47 -36.49
C ASP A 38 -5.32 21.33 -36.94
N ALA A 39 -6.49 21.15 -36.32
CA ALA A 39 -7.70 21.93 -36.56
C ALA A 39 -8.20 22.61 -35.27
N GLY A 40 -7.39 23.50 -34.71
CA GLY A 40 -7.74 24.26 -33.50
C GLY A 40 -6.82 25.45 -33.23
N ASP A 41 -7.13 26.56 -33.88
CA ASP A 41 -6.79 27.97 -33.57
C ASP A 41 -5.60 28.28 -32.62
N GLY A 42 -4.55 28.92 -33.17
CA GLY A 42 -3.76 29.94 -32.46
C GLY A 42 -2.38 29.56 -31.92
N PHE A 43 -1.33 29.91 -32.68
CA PHE A 43 0.10 29.97 -32.33
C PHE A 43 0.92 28.65 -32.35
N GLY A 44 1.06 28.05 -33.53
CA GLY A 44 2.13 27.10 -33.83
C GLY A 44 3.42 27.83 -34.27
N ILE A 45 4.48 27.76 -33.47
CA ILE A 45 5.83 28.10 -33.93
C ILE A 45 6.41 26.84 -34.56
N ASP A 46 6.55 26.84 -35.89
CA ASP A 46 7.27 25.79 -36.61
C ASP A 46 8.78 25.96 -36.36
N ILE A 47 9.28 25.20 -35.38
CA ILE A 47 10.68 25.20 -34.96
C ILE A 47 11.59 24.69 -36.09
N GLU A 48 11.13 23.79 -36.96
CA GLU A 48 11.95 23.33 -38.10
C GLU A 48 12.03 24.37 -39.21
N ALA A 49 10.94 25.08 -39.53
CA ALA A 49 10.98 26.18 -40.49
C ALA A 49 11.77 27.38 -39.98
N ALA A 50 11.72 27.67 -38.68
CA ALA A 50 12.52 28.73 -38.05
C ALA A 50 14.03 28.41 -38.08
N VAL A 51 14.40 27.13 -37.89
CA VAL A 51 15.81 26.69 -37.97
C VAL A 51 16.32 26.67 -39.41
N ARG A 52 15.46 26.38 -40.40
CA ARG A 52 15.85 26.44 -41.82
C ARG A 52 15.98 27.87 -42.36
N SER A 53 15.15 28.83 -41.92
CA SER A 53 15.27 30.23 -42.36
C SER A 53 16.43 30.98 -41.71
N ALA A 54 16.90 30.53 -40.54
CA ALA A 54 18.04 31.14 -39.84
C ALA A 54 19.40 30.82 -40.49
N ASN A 55 19.49 29.78 -41.32
CA ASN A 55 20.76 29.35 -41.92
C ASN A 55 21.05 30.00 -43.28
N ASP A 56 20.04 30.56 -43.95
CA ASP A 56 20.20 31.26 -45.23
C ASP A 56 19.63 32.68 -45.14
N ARG A 57 20.55 33.65 -45.06
CA ARG A 57 20.39 35.12 -44.98
C ARG A 57 20.41 35.68 -43.55
N VAL A 58 21.59 36.15 -43.14
CA VAL A 58 21.89 37.57 -42.86
C VAL A 58 23.40 37.65 -42.59
N ALA A 59 24.16 38.09 -43.59
CA ALA A 59 25.45 38.74 -43.36
C ALA A 59 25.15 40.16 -42.88
N GLY A 60 24.96 40.31 -41.57
CA GLY A 60 24.68 41.57 -40.93
C GLY A 60 24.87 41.40 -39.43
N THR A 61 25.82 42.13 -38.86
CA THR A 61 26.06 42.20 -37.42
C THR A 61 24.88 42.89 -36.72
N PHE A 62 23.83 42.12 -36.43
CA PHE A 62 22.84 42.47 -35.42
C PHE A 62 23.31 41.83 -34.11
N GLY A 63 23.76 42.67 -33.18
CA GLY A 63 24.00 42.25 -31.80
C GLY A 63 22.68 41.93 -31.13
N VAL A 64 22.25 40.68 -31.19
CA VAL A 64 21.26 40.14 -30.25
C VAL A 64 22.04 39.82 -28.98
N THR A 65 22.10 40.77 -28.06
CA THR A 65 22.43 40.49 -26.67
C THR A 65 21.34 39.57 -26.14
N SER A 66 21.65 38.28 -25.97
CA SER A 66 20.84 37.39 -25.17
C SER A 66 20.67 38.05 -23.79
N LEU A 67 19.45 38.48 -23.46
CA LEU A 67 19.11 39.04 -22.15
C LEU A 67 19.26 38.01 -21.01
N VAL A 68 19.50 36.74 -21.35
CA VAL A 68 19.81 35.68 -20.40
C VAL A 68 21.27 35.24 -20.62
N PRO A 69 22.16 35.37 -19.62
CA PRO A 69 23.53 34.91 -19.73
C PRO A 69 23.56 33.43 -20.14
N LEU A 70 24.44 33.04 -21.06
CA LEU A 70 24.59 31.63 -21.49
C LEU A 70 24.85 30.69 -20.29
N ALA A 71 25.54 31.20 -19.27
CA ALA A 71 25.75 30.53 -17.99
C ALA A 71 24.47 30.29 -17.19
N ALA A 72 23.47 31.18 -17.27
CA ALA A 72 22.17 31.01 -16.64
C ALA A 72 21.33 29.95 -17.36
N VAL A 73 21.40 29.87 -18.69
CA VAL A 73 20.77 28.79 -19.48
C VAL A 73 21.40 27.44 -19.17
N ALA A 74 22.73 27.37 -19.11
CA ALA A 74 23.45 26.15 -18.73
C ALA A 74 23.16 25.73 -17.28
N SER A 75 23.15 26.67 -16.33
CA SER A 75 22.80 26.41 -14.92
C SER A 75 21.37 25.91 -14.77
N TRP A 76 20.41 26.52 -15.48
CA TRP A 76 19.02 26.06 -15.52
C TRP A 76 18.90 24.65 -16.12
N ALA A 77 19.56 24.37 -17.25
CA ALA A 77 19.55 23.05 -17.86
C ALA A 77 20.19 21.97 -16.96
N VAL A 78 21.31 22.29 -16.30
CA VAL A 78 21.94 21.40 -15.33
C VAL A 78 21.02 21.15 -14.12
N SER A 79 20.36 22.20 -13.61
CA SER A 79 19.37 22.08 -12.53
C SER A 79 18.20 21.16 -12.91
N GLN A 80 17.68 21.28 -14.13
CA GLN A 80 16.64 20.39 -14.65
C GLN A 80 17.13 18.94 -14.78
N ILE A 81 18.34 18.73 -15.30
CA ILE A 81 18.94 17.38 -15.43
C ILE A 81 19.16 16.72 -14.06
N VAL A 82 19.65 17.47 -13.07
CA VAL A 82 19.83 17.00 -11.69
C VAL A 82 18.48 16.69 -11.04
N SER A 83 17.47 17.54 -11.26
CA SER A 83 16.11 17.31 -10.77
C SER A 83 15.50 16.03 -11.36
N VAL A 84 15.58 15.83 -12.68
CA VAL A 84 15.08 14.62 -13.35
C VAL A 84 15.81 13.36 -12.88
N ARG A 85 17.14 13.41 -12.70
CA ARG A 85 17.91 12.28 -12.13
C ARG A 85 17.47 11.95 -10.71
N ASN A 86 17.29 12.95 -9.85
CA ASN A 86 16.85 12.72 -8.48
C ASN A 86 15.44 12.13 -8.40
N VAL A 87 14.52 12.58 -9.25
CA VAL A 87 13.17 12.01 -9.37
C VAL A 87 13.23 10.55 -9.80
N MET A 88 14.05 10.21 -10.81
CA MET A 88 14.17 8.84 -11.30
C MET A 88 14.78 7.89 -10.26
N VAL A 89 15.76 8.35 -9.47
CA VAL A 89 16.33 7.58 -8.35
C VAL A 89 15.27 7.28 -7.28
N LEU A 90 14.43 8.27 -6.95
CA LEU A 90 13.37 8.12 -5.95
C LEU A 90 12.29 7.13 -6.42
N VAL A 91 11.88 7.22 -7.69
CA VAL A 91 10.93 6.29 -8.31
C VAL A 91 11.44 4.85 -8.23
N ASP A 92 12.70 4.61 -8.60
CA ASP A 92 13.30 3.28 -8.53
C ASP A 92 13.36 2.74 -7.10
N GLU A 93 13.69 3.58 -6.12
CA GLU A 93 13.70 3.19 -4.70
C GLU A 93 12.30 2.82 -4.20
N LEU A 94 11.28 3.62 -4.53
CA LEU A 94 9.89 3.35 -4.18
C LEU A 94 9.44 1.99 -4.74
N ILE A 95 9.70 1.73 -6.02
CA ILE A 95 9.32 0.47 -6.67
C ILE A 95 10.05 -0.71 -6.05
N LYS A 96 11.37 -0.59 -5.79
CA LYS A 96 12.16 -1.65 -5.15
C LYS A 96 11.66 -1.95 -3.74
N THR A 97 11.38 -0.90 -2.95
CA THR A 97 10.87 -1.04 -1.58
C THR A 97 9.48 -1.68 -1.57
N ALA A 98 8.57 -1.25 -2.45
CA ALA A 98 7.22 -1.82 -2.54
C ALA A 98 7.25 -3.30 -2.94
N LYS A 99 8.12 -3.68 -3.90
CA LYS A 99 8.35 -5.08 -4.26
C LYS A 99 8.93 -5.92 -3.12
N LEU A 100 9.89 -5.37 -2.37
CA LEU A 100 10.45 -6.04 -1.20
C LEU A 100 9.38 -6.29 -0.13
N LEU A 101 8.55 -5.28 0.17
CA LEU A 101 7.42 -5.41 1.09
C LEU A 101 6.41 -6.46 0.62
N ALA A 102 6.20 -6.60 -0.69
CA ALA A 102 5.30 -7.57 -1.32
C ALA A 102 5.95 -8.92 -1.69
N THR A 103 7.09 -9.27 -1.10
CA THR A 103 7.78 -10.54 -1.36
C THR A 103 6.88 -11.75 -1.00
N PRO A 104 6.66 -12.71 -1.92
CA PRO A 104 5.93 -13.95 -1.60
C PRO A 104 6.57 -14.70 -0.43
N GLY A 105 5.77 -15.22 0.49
CA GLY A 105 6.27 -15.84 1.72
C GLY A 105 6.57 -14.85 2.84
N LYS A 106 6.42 -13.53 2.63
CA LYS A 106 6.60 -12.52 3.68
C LYS A 106 5.40 -11.60 3.80
N GLY A 107 5.24 -10.97 4.96
CA GLY A 107 4.26 -9.92 5.19
C GLY A 107 4.73 -8.88 6.19
N ILE A 108 3.81 -8.04 6.66
CA ILE A 108 4.10 -6.87 7.47
C ILE A 108 3.56 -7.06 8.89
N LEU A 109 4.40 -6.78 9.90
CA LEU A 109 3.95 -6.62 11.28
C LEU A 109 3.44 -5.19 11.48
N ALA A 110 2.16 -5.03 11.82
CA ALA A 110 1.60 -3.74 12.21
C ALA A 110 1.75 -3.56 13.73
N SER A 111 2.83 -2.89 14.14
CA SER A 111 3.17 -2.57 15.54
C SER A 111 3.05 -1.06 15.81
N ASP A 112 2.12 -0.41 15.10
CA ASP A 112 1.87 1.02 15.06
C ASP A 112 0.73 1.46 15.99
N GLU A 113 0.44 0.68 17.04
CA GLU A 113 -0.54 1.08 18.02
C GLU A 113 -0.12 2.38 18.71
N SER A 114 -1.02 3.37 18.71
CA SER A 114 -0.85 4.60 19.49
C SER A 114 -0.76 4.29 20.99
N THR A 115 -0.26 5.23 21.78
CA THR A 115 -0.17 5.08 23.25
C THR A 115 -1.51 4.69 23.89
N GLY A 116 -2.63 5.23 23.40
CA GLY A 116 -3.97 4.85 23.88
C GLY A 116 -4.37 3.42 23.47
N THR A 117 -4.09 3.03 22.23
CA THR A 117 -4.45 1.71 21.69
C THR A 117 -3.62 0.59 22.29
N ILE A 118 -2.31 0.79 22.46
CA ILE A 118 -1.46 -0.20 23.12
C ILE A 118 -1.78 -0.30 24.61
N GLY A 119 -2.20 0.79 25.25
CA GLY A 119 -2.68 0.77 26.63
C GLY A 119 -3.82 -0.23 26.84
N LYS A 120 -4.81 -0.25 25.95
CA LYS A 120 -5.91 -1.24 25.99
C LYS A 120 -5.40 -2.69 25.89
N ARG A 121 -4.34 -2.93 25.10
CA ARG A 121 -3.75 -4.27 24.98
C ARG A 121 -2.97 -4.66 26.22
N LEU A 122 -2.16 -3.76 26.78
CA LEU A 122 -1.43 -4.00 28.02
C LEU A 122 -2.39 -4.23 29.21
N SER A 123 -3.47 -3.45 29.30
CA SER A 123 -4.50 -3.66 30.34
C SER A 123 -5.16 -5.03 30.25
N SER A 124 -5.29 -5.63 29.05
CA SER A 124 -5.87 -6.97 28.90
C SER A 124 -5.05 -8.10 29.54
N ILE A 125 -3.77 -7.83 29.83
CA ILE A 125 -2.86 -8.72 30.55
C ILE A 125 -2.49 -8.15 31.93
N ASN A 126 -3.25 -7.19 32.43
CA ASN A 126 -3.03 -6.48 33.70
C ASN A 126 -1.66 -5.79 33.81
N LEU A 127 -1.12 -5.30 32.68
CA LEU A 127 0.15 -4.56 32.65
C LEU A 127 -0.09 -3.05 32.50
N GLU A 128 0.67 -2.25 33.23
CA GLU A 128 0.57 -0.80 33.20
C GLU A 128 1.07 -0.21 31.86
N ASN A 129 0.41 0.83 31.37
CA ASN A 129 0.80 1.53 30.14
C ASN A 129 1.88 2.60 30.38
N VAL A 130 3.09 2.16 30.72
CA VAL A 130 4.29 3.00 30.81
C VAL A 130 5.22 2.76 29.63
N GLU A 131 6.09 3.73 29.32
CA GLU A 131 7.01 3.65 28.19
C GLU A 131 7.88 2.40 28.23
N ALA A 132 8.42 2.04 29.39
CA ALA A 132 9.24 0.84 29.57
C ALA A 132 8.50 -0.43 29.14
N ASN A 133 7.22 -0.58 29.49
CA ASN A 133 6.42 -1.75 29.09
C ASN A 133 6.08 -1.76 27.60
N ARG A 134 5.86 -0.58 27.02
CA ARG A 134 5.68 -0.45 25.56
C ARG A 134 6.96 -0.86 24.84
N GLN A 135 8.09 -0.30 25.25
CA GLN A 135 9.42 -0.61 24.71
C GLN A 135 9.72 -2.11 24.85
N ALA A 136 9.47 -2.73 26.01
CA ALA A 136 9.74 -4.15 26.24
C ALA A 136 8.91 -5.06 25.33
N LEU A 137 7.64 -4.72 25.07
CA LEU A 137 6.82 -5.44 24.09
C LEU A 137 7.39 -5.33 22.67
N ARG A 138 7.87 -4.15 22.27
CA ARG A 138 8.46 -3.93 20.93
C ARG A 138 9.76 -4.69 20.79
N GLU A 139 10.62 -4.63 21.81
CA GLU A 139 11.86 -5.38 21.87
C GLU A 139 11.61 -6.89 21.79
N LEU A 140 10.65 -7.41 22.55
CA LEU A 140 10.25 -8.82 22.49
C LEU A 140 9.90 -9.25 21.05
N LEU A 141 9.12 -8.44 20.34
CA LEU A 141 8.71 -8.73 18.97
C LEU A 141 9.88 -8.64 17.98
N PHE A 142 10.68 -7.58 18.05
CA PHE A 142 11.72 -7.30 17.04
C PHE A 142 12.98 -8.14 17.22
N THR A 143 13.21 -8.65 18.43
CA THR A 143 14.36 -9.52 18.73
C THR A 143 14.01 -11.01 18.69
N ALA A 144 12.78 -11.36 18.31
CA ALA A 144 12.36 -12.76 18.17
C ALA A 144 13.24 -13.48 17.12
N PRO A 145 13.99 -14.55 17.50
CA PRO A 145 14.91 -15.20 16.58
C PRO A 145 14.22 -15.72 15.32
N GLY A 146 14.78 -15.39 14.15
CA GLY A 146 14.27 -15.85 12.85
C GLY A 146 12.99 -15.16 12.35
N VAL A 147 12.44 -14.18 13.06
CA VAL A 147 11.14 -13.57 12.68
C VAL A 147 11.18 -12.90 11.30
N PHE A 148 12.30 -12.29 10.92
CA PHE A 148 12.44 -11.57 9.66
C PHE A 148 12.60 -12.46 8.42
N GLU A 149 12.67 -13.78 8.60
CA GLU A 149 12.44 -14.74 7.51
C GLU A 149 11.02 -14.61 6.95
N TYR A 150 10.07 -14.24 7.80
CA TYR A 150 8.63 -14.17 7.49
C TYR A 150 8.09 -12.74 7.39
N LEU A 151 8.85 -11.75 7.87
CA LEU A 151 8.46 -10.34 7.84
C LEU A 151 9.30 -9.56 6.82
N SER A 152 8.63 -8.86 5.92
CA SER A 152 9.27 -7.93 4.96
C SER A 152 9.32 -6.50 5.50
N GLY A 153 8.44 -6.13 6.43
CA GLY A 153 8.45 -4.82 7.05
C GLY A 153 7.70 -4.76 8.36
N VAL A 154 7.95 -3.68 9.12
CA VAL A 154 7.28 -3.41 10.40
C VAL A 154 6.78 -1.97 10.43
N ILE A 155 5.49 -1.79 10.68
CA ILE A 155 4.89 -0.47 10.89
C ILE A 155 5.09 -0.09 12.35
N LEU A 156 5.68 1.06 12.58
CA LEU A 156 5.97 1.60 13.90
C LEU A 156 5.07 2.81 14.21
N PHE A 157 4.84 3.03 15.50
CA PHE A 157 4.36 4.31 16.00
C PHE A 157 5.56 5.25 16.19
N GLU A 158 5.33 6.57 16.20
CA GLU A 158 6.41 7.56 16.25
C GLU A 158 7.29 7.40 17.50
N GLU A 159 6.71 7.07 18.66
CA GLU A 159 7.49 6.75 19.87
C GLU A 159 8.49 5.61 19.60
N THR A 160 8.02 4.50 19.02
CA THR A 160 8.84 3.31 18.76
C THR A 160 9.89 3.54 17.68
N LEU A 161 9.64 4.42 16.72
CA LEU A 161 10.59 4.75 15.66
C LEU A 161 11.91 5.33 16.20
N TYR A 162 11.86 6.02 17.35
CA TYR A 162 13.03 6.61 18.01
C TYR A 162 13.46 5.86 19.28
N GLN A 163 12.79 4.75 19.61
CA GLN A 163 13.15 3.90 20.74
C GLN A 163 14.32 2.98 20.41
N LYS A 164 14.90 2.44 21.49
CA LYS A 164 16.03 1.53 21.49
C LYS A 164 15.68 0.26 22.25
N THR A 165 16.36 -0.82 21.95
CA THR A 165 16.45 -2.01 22.79
C THR A 165 17.14 -1.70 24.12
N SER A 166 17.03 -2.64 25.05
CA SER A 166 17.69 -2.60 26.36
C SER A 166 19.23 -2.49 26.27
N ASP A 167 19.84 -3.01 25.20
CA ASP A 167 21.28 -2.88 24.91
C ASP A 167 21.69 -1.56 24.24
N GLY A 168 20.72 -0.67 23.97
CA GLY A 168 20.94 0.65 23.39
C GLY A 168 20.90 0.71 21.85
N THR A 169 20.67 -0.42 21.18
CA THR A 169 20.52 -0.48 19.72
C THR A 169 19.18 0.14 19.28
N PRO A 170 19.16 1.11 18.34
CA PRO A 170 17.91 1.61 17.76
C PRO A 170 17.06 0.49 17.16
N PHE A 171 15.75 0.50 17.40
CA PHE A 171 14.88 -0.53 16.83
C PHE A 171 14.95 -0.58 15.30
N VAL A 172 15.10 0.58 14.65
CA VAL A 172 15.25 0.66 13.20
C VAL A 172 16.47 -0.11 12.70
N ASP A 173 17.57 -0.11 13.46
CA ASP A 173 18.79 -0.85 13.11
C ASP A 173 18.59 -2.36 13.29
N VAL A 174 17.83 -2.78 14.32
CA VAL A 174 17.43 -4.19 14.51
C VAL A 174 16.61 -4.68 13.31
N LEU A 175 15.64 -3.89 12.85
CA LEU A 175 14.82 -4.24 11.70
C LEU A 175 15.65 -4.35 10.42
N VAL A 176 16.49 -3.34 10.15
CA VAL A 176 17.34 -3.31 8.93
C VAL A 176 18.35 -4.45 8.93
N ALA A 177 19.01 -4.72 10.07
CA ALA A 177 19.92 -5.86 10.20
C ALA A 177 19.23 -7.21 9.99
N GLY A 178 17.96 -7.31 10.38
CA GLY A 178 17.09 -8.46 10.10
C GLY A 178 16.60 -8.57 8.65
N GLY A 179 16.79 -7.54 7.83
CA GLY A 179 16.29 -7.49 6.45
C GLY A 179 14.81 -7.10 6.35
N ALA A 180 14.23 -6.52 7.40
CA ALA A 180 12.90 -5.93 7.37
C ALA A 180 12.96 -4.42 7.18
N VAL A 181 12.01 -3.89 6.40
CA VAL A 181 11.90 -2.47 6.15
C VAL A 181 11.22 -1.79 7.35
N PRO A 182 11.76 -0.68 7.91
CA PRO A 182 11.04 0.14 8.89
C PRO A 182 9.98 1.01 8.22
N GLY A 183 8.79 1.05 8.80
CA GLY A 183 7.69 1.90 8.35
C GLY A 183 7.04 2.69 9.48
N ILE A 184 6.28 3.72 9.14
CA ILE A 184 5.74 4.68 10.11
C ILE A 184 4.25 4.97 9.87
N LYS A 185 3.44 4.92 10.93
CA LYS A 185 2.07 5.47 10.89
C LYS A 185 2.14 7.00 10.90
N VAL A 186 1.52 7.64 9.91
CA VAL A 186 1.58 9.10 9.75
C VAL A 186 0.22 9.81 9.84
N ASP A 187 -0.88 9.07 9.79
CA ASP A 187 -2.19 9.65 10.08
C ASP A 187 -2.30 10.12 11.54
N LYS A 188 -3.16 11.12 11.77
CA LYS A 188 -3.47 11.67 13.10
C LYS A 188 -4.86 11.25 13.57
N GLY A 189 -5.34 10.09 13.10
CA GLY A 189 -6.64 9.55 13.44
C GLY A 189 -7.81 10.16 12.68
N THR A 190 -9.00 9.66 13.02
CA THR A 190 -10.27 9.97 12.36
C THR A 190 -11.06 11.05 13.07
N VAL A 191 -11.77 11.87 12.31
CA VAL A 191 -12.79 12.81 12.81
C VAL A 191 -14.11 12.59 12.09
N GLU A 192 -15.22 12.91 12.77
CA GLU A 192 -16.55 12.76 12.20
C GLU A 192 -16.81 13.80 11.11
N ILE A 193 -17.51 13.37 10.04
CA ILE A 193 -17.93 14.24 8.95
C ILE A 193 -19.28 14.84 9.33
N ALA A 194 -19.32 16.17 9.50
CA ALA A 194 -20.56 16.87 9.79
C ALA A 194 -21.63 16.60 8.74
N GLY A 195 -22.88 16.40 9.17
CA GLY A 195 -24.00 16.09 8.29
C GLY A 195 -24.07 14.63 7.81
N THR A 196 -23.18 13.75 8.28
CA THR A 196 -23.27 12.30 8.07
C THR A 196 -23.77 11.59 9.33
N ASN A 197 -24.24 10.36 9.18
CA ASN A 197 -24.59 9.53 10.32
C ASN A 197 -23.34 8.90 10.93
N GLY A 198 -22.48 9.69 11.60
CA GLY A 198 -21.27 9.19 12.27
C GLY A 198 -20.29 8.47 11.34
N GLU A 199 -20.12 8.99 10.11
CA GLU A 199 -19.03 8.60 9.21
C GLU A 199 -17.81 9.48 9.49
N THR A 200 -16.63 9.03 9.05
CA THR A 200 -15.37 9.71 9.38
C THR A 200 -14.53 10.04 8.17
N THR A 201 -13.72 11.09 8.30
CA THR A 201 -12.54 11.34 7.46
C THR A 201 -11.30 11.29 8.34
N THR A 202 -10.12 11.21 7.73
CA THR A 202 -8.85 11.05 8.46
C THR A 202 -8.00 12.31 8.36
N GLN A 203 -7.37 12.70 9.47
CA GLN A 203 -6.53 13.89 9.56
C GLN A 203 -5.04 13.55 9.49
N GLY A 204 -4.20 14.55 9.24
CA GLY A 204 -2.74 14.43 9.31
C GLY A 204 -1.95 15.02 8.15
N HIS A 205 -2.62 15.62 7.15
CA HIS A 205 -1.96 16.22 5.98
C HIS A 205 -1.14 17.45 6.31
N ASP A 206 -1.56 18.23 7.31
CA ASP A 206 -0.81 19.40 7.76
C ASP A 206 0.58 18.99 8.22
N SER A 207 1.62 19.63 7.67
CA SER A 207 3.04 19.33 7.87
C SER A 207 3.49 17.91 7.47
N LEU A 208 2.66 17.14 6.75
CA LEU A 208 2.98 15.74 6.42
C LEU A 208 4.30 15.61 5.64
N GLY A 209 4.56 16.45 4.64
CA GLY A 209 5.81 16.41 3.87
C GLY A 209 7.05 16.58 4.74
N ALA A 210 7.05 17.58 5.63
CA ALA A 210 8.16 17.80 6.57
C ALA A 210 8.35 16.61 7.54
N ARG A 211 7.26 15.99 7.99
CA ARG A 211 7.33 14.77 8.82
C ARG A 211 7.88 13.59 8.02
N CYS A 212 7.41 13.36 6.79
CA CYS A 212 7.90 12.29 5.92
C CYS A 212 9.40 12.43 5.63
N ALA A 213 9.87 13.64 5.26
CA ALA A 213 11.30 13.92 5.08
C ALA A 213 12.11 13.59 6.33
N LYS A 214 11.62 13.98 7.52
CA LYS A 214 12.27 13.66 8.80
C LYS A 214 12.31 12.14 9.03
N TYR A 215 11.21 11.42 8.83
CA TYR A 215 11.16 9.97 9.03
C TYR A 215 12.09 9.22 8.08
N TYR A 216 12.16 9.65 6.81
CA TYR A 216 13.04 9.05 5.82
C TYR A 216 14.52 9.27 6.16
N ALA A 217 14.90 10.55 6.39
CA ALA A 217 16.30 10.94 6.52
C ALA A 217 16.90 10.68 7.91
N ALA A 218 16.16 11.00 8.99
CA ALA A 218 16.68 10.93 10.35
C ALA A 218 16.38 9.59 11.05
N ALA A 219 15.35 8.88 10.61
CA ALA A 219 14.87 7.68 11.31
C ALA A 219 14.88 6.40 10.45
N GLY A 220 15.28 6.47 9.18
CA GLY A 220 15.42 5.29 8.33
C GLY A 220 14.10 4.64 7.87
N ALA A 221 12.96 5.29 8.05
CA ALA A 221 11.69 4.77 7.52
C ALA A 221 11.72 4.76 5.98
N ARG A 222 11.11 3.74 5.36
CA ARG A 222 11.02 3.62 3.89
C ARG A 222 9.60 3.38 3.37
N PHE A 223 8.64 3.22 4.28
CA PHE A 223 7.23 3.20 3.93
C PHE A 223 6.39 3.84 5.03
N ALA A 224 5.19 4.24 4.68
CA ALA A 224 4.25 4.88 5.59
C ALA A 224 2.91 4.14 5.57
N LYS A 225 2.10 4.41 6.60
CA LYS A 225 0.73 3.91 6.69
C LYS A 225 -0.24 5.04 7.02
N TRP A 226 -1.38 5.04 6.34
CA TRP A 226 -2.49 5.94 6.61
C TRP A 226 -3.82 5.18 6.57
N ARG A 227 -4.54 5.20 7.69
CA ARG A 227 -5.81 4.48 7.85
C ARG A 227 -7.03 5.39 7.65
N ALA A 228 -7.81 5.12 6.63
CA ALA A 228 -9.18 5.62 6.47
C ALA A 228 -10.21 4.59 6.96
N VAL A 229 -11.34 5.07 7.48
CA VAL A 229 -12.39 4.21 8.04
C VAL A 229 -13.73 4.53 7.41
N LEU A 230 -14.36 3.50 6.87
CA LEU A 230 -15.69 3.54 6.28
C LEU A 230 -16.55 2.45 6.93
N LYS A 231 -17.86 2.64 6.91
CA LYS A 231 -18.81 1.68 7.48
C LYS A 231 -19.93 1.39 6.49
N VAL A 232 -20.50 0.20 6.61
CA VAL A 232 -21.70 -0.21 5.86
C VAL A 232 -22.88 -0.17 6.82
N GLY A 233 -23.89 0.64 6.50
CA GLY A 233 -25.02 0.89 7.38
C GLY A 233 -26.35 0.97 6.64
N PRO A 234 -27.48 0.82 7.36
CA PRO A 234 -28.82 0.85 6.78
C PRO A 234 -29.23 2.24 6.28
N GLY A 235 -28.49 3.30 6.65
CA GLY A 235 -28.74 4.68 6.21
C GLY A 235 -28.14 5.02 4.86
N GLY A 236 -27.59 4.03 4.14
CA GLY A 236 -26.90 4.23 2.86
C GLY A 236 -25.39 4.45 3.00
N GLU A 237 -24.80 4.14 4.16
CA GLU A 237 -23.36 4.20 4.36
C GLU A 237 -22.63 3.05 3.62
N PRO A 238 -21.43 3.30 3.04
CA PRO A 238 -20.74 4.59 3.06
C PRO A 238 -21.36 5.60 2.09
N SER A 239 -21.59 6.83 2.57
CA SER A 239 -22.15 7.91 1.76
C SER A 239 -21.16 8.35 0.68
N GLU A 240 -21.64 8.98 -0.39
CA GLU A 240 -20.76 9.55 -1.43
C GLU A 240 -19.74 10.53 -0.84
N LEU A 241 -20.14 11.31 0.17
CA LEU A 241 -19.26 12.26 0.84
C LEU A 241 -18.13 11.52 1.59
N ALA A 242 -18.45 10.48 2.35
CA ALA A 242 -17.44 9.71 3.07
C ALA A 242 -16.47 8.97 2.14
N VAL A 243 -16.98 8.40 1.04
CA VAL A 243 -16.15 7.76 0.02
C VAL A 243 -15.18 8.78 -0.60
N LYS A 244 -15.70 9.93 -1.04
CA LYS A 244 -14.89 10.99 -1.67
C LYS A 244 -13.81 11.52 -0.74
N LEU A 245 -14.18 11.93 0.49
CA LEU A 245 -13.23 12.54 1.42
C LEU A 245 -12.09 11.59 1.82
N ASN A 246 -12.39 10.30 2.01
CA ASN A 246 -11.36 9.31 2.34
C ASN A 246 -10.50 8.95 1.13
N ALA A 247 -11.08 8.82 -0.07
CA ALA A 247 -10.31 8.57 -1.30
C ALA A 247 -9.33 9.72 -1.59
N ASP A 248 -9.79 10.97 -1.56
CA ASP A 248 -8.95 12.16 -1.77
C ASP A 248 -7.91 12.32 -0.65
N GLY A 249 -8.30 12.05 0.59
CA GLY A 249 -7.38 12.05 1.73
C GLY A 249 -6.23 11.06 1.55
N LEU A 250 -6.53 9.82 1.16
CA LEU A 250 -5.54 8.78 0.88
C LEU A 250 -4.66 9.13 -0.32
N ALA A 251 -5.22 9.70 -1.39
CA ALA A 251 -4.45 10.06 -2.57
C ALA A 251 -3.46 11.20 -2.31
N ARG A 252 -3.89 12.25 -1.59
CA ARG A 252 -3.00 13.33 -1.13
C ARG A 252 -1.90 12.80 -0.22
N TYR A 253 -2.24 11.92 0.72
CA TYR A 253 -1.26 11.26 1.58
C TYR A 253 -0.22 10.50 0.77
N ALA A 254 -0.67 9.69 -0.20
CA ALA A 254 0.18 8.84 -1.00
C ALA A 254 1.18 9.65 -1.83
N LEU A 255 0.73 10.72 -2.50
CA LEU A 255 1.60 11.60 -3.25
C LEU A 255 2.68 12.24 -2.36
N ILE A 256 2.28 12.81 -1.21
CA ILE A 256 3.21 13.46 -0.28
C ILE A 256 4.25 12.45 0.24
N CYS A 257 3.86 11.20 0.51
CA CYS A 257 4.81 10.16 0.88
C CYS A 257 5.83 9.85 -0.23
N GLN A 258 5.36 9.71 -1.47
CA GLN A 258 6.23 9.43 -2.61
C GLN A 258 7.20 10.56 -2.90
N GLU A 259 6.78 11.83 -2.79
CA GLU A 259 7.65 13.01 -2.90
C GLU A 259 8.80 13.00 -1.87
N ASN A 260 8.63 12.26 -0.78
CA ASN A 260 9.58 12.16 0.32
C ASN A 260 10.21 10.75 0.45
N GLY A 261 10.09 9.91 -0.59
CA GLY A 261 10.75 8.60 -0.65
C GLY A 261 10.14 7.49 0.21
N LEU A 262 8.93 7.70 0.73
CA LEU A 262 8.20 6.69 1.49
C LEU A 262 7.16 6.00 0.61
N VAL A 263 7.20 4.67 0.54
CA VAL A 263 6.12 3.88 -0.08
C VAL A 263 4.83 4.03 0.73
N PRO A 264 3.72 4.56 0.18
CA PRO A 264 2.47 4.64 0.91
C PRO A 264 1.72 3.30 0.91
N ILE A 265 1.36 2.84 2.11
CA ILE A 265 0.29 1.85 2.30
C ILE A 265 -1.03 2.60 2.39
N VAL A 266 -1.86 2.48 1.36
CA VAL A 266 -3.21 3.06 1.34
C VAL A 266 -4.19 2.10 2.02
N GLU A 267 -4.78 2.51 3.15
CA GLU A 267 -5.64 1.67 3.98
C GLU A 267 -7.10 2.19 4.03
N PRO A 268 -7.95 1.89 3.03
CA PRO A 268 -9.39 2.16 3.08
C PRO A 268 -10.12 1.03 3.82
N GLU A 269 -10.11 1.04 5.15
CA GLU A 269 -10.77 -0.02 5.94
C GLU A 269 -12.29 0.15 5.92
N ILE A 270 -12.99 -0.85 5.39
CA ILE A 270 -14.43 -1.00 5.56
C ILE A 270 -14.67 -1.88 6.79
N LEU A 271 -15.31 -1.29 7.80
CA LEU A 271 -15.65 -1.97 9.04
C LEU A 271 -16.63 -3.12 8.78
N THR A 272 -16.44 -4.20 9.52
CA THR A 272 -17.35 -5.35 9.54
C THR A 272 -18.49 -5.17 10.54
N ASP A 273 -18.50 -4.07 11.30
CA ASP A 273 -19.55 -3.71 12.24
C ASP A 273 -20.90 -3.58 11.49
N GLY A 274 -21.92 -4.33 11.94
CA GLY A 274 -23.28 -4.24 11.41
C GLY A 274 -23.93 -5.60 11.18
N ALA A 275 -25.14 -5.59 10.61
CA ALA A 275 -25.89 -6.78 10.23
C ALA A 275 -25.90 -7.00 8.70
N HIS A 276 -25.01 -6.31 7.98
CA HIS A 276 -24.90 -6.43 6.52
C HIS A 276 -24.32 -7.79 6.13
N ASP A 277 -24.75 -8.31 4.99
CA ASP A 277 -24.22 -9.56 4.47
C ASP A 277 -22.88 -9.36 3.72
N ILE A 278 -22.25 -10.47 3.33
CA ILE A 278 -20.98 -10.43 2.60
C ILE A 278 -21.10 -9.75 1.23
N ASN A 279 -22.29 -9.73 0.62
CA ASN A 279 -22.52 -9.12 -0.69
C ASN A 279 -22.54 -7.59 -0.58
N ALA A 280 -23.20 -7.06 0.44
CA ALA A 280 -23.19 -5.64 0.76
C ALA A 280 -21.76 -5.16 1.08
N CYS A 281 -20.99 -5.94 1.84
CA CYS A 281 -19.58 -5.66 2.09
C CYS A 281 -18.78 -5.62 0.78
N ALA A 282 -18.93 -6.63 -0.09
CA ALA A 282 -18.24 -6.68 -1.38
C ALA A 282 -18.60 -5.50 -2.30
N ALA A 283 -19.88 -5.12 -2.36
CA ALA A 283 -20.33 -3.97 -3.14
C ALA A 283 -19.75 -2.64 -2.63
N ALA A 284 -19.73 -2.45 -1.30
CA ALA A 284 -19.08 -1.30 -0.69
C ALA A 284 -17.57 -1.29 -0.98
N THR A 285 -16.89 -2.43 -0.85
CA THR A 285 -15.47 -2.58 -1.21
C THR A 285 -15.20 -2.18 -2.65
N GLU A 286 -15.96 -2.70 -3.61
CA GLU A 286 -15.75 -2.36 -5.03
C GLU A 286 -15.93 -0.86 -5.28
N ARG A 287 -16.99 -0.27 -4.72
CA ARG A 287 -17.25 1.17 -4.86
C ARG A 287 -16.12 2.03 -4.26
N VAL A 288 -15.67 1.69 -3.06
CA VAL A 288 -14.61 2.44 -2.35
C VAL A 288 -13.27 2.29 -3.06
N LEU A 289 -12.90 1.08 -3.49
CA LEU A 289 -11.63 0.86 -4.19
C LEU A 289 -11.62 1.54 -5.55
N ALA A 290 -12.74 1.52 -6.30
CA ALA A 290 -12.84 2.24 -7.56
C ALA A 290 -12.62 3.76 -7.37
N ALA A 291 -13.26 4.35 -6.36
CA ALA A 291 -13.07 5.76 -6.02
C ALA A 291 -11.62 6.06 -5.57
N LEU A 292 -11.01 5.18 -4.78
CA LEU A 292 -9.62 5.32 -4.35
C LEU A 292 -8.67 5.33 -5.54
N TYR A 293 -8.73 4.33 -6.42
CA TYR A 293 -7.80 4.27 -7.57
C TYR A 293 -8.03 5.38 -8.58
N LYS A 294 -9.27 5.87 -8.73
CA LYS A 294 -9.55 7.09 -9.49
C LYS A 294 -8.84 8.30 -8.86
N SER A 295 -8.97 8.49 -7.55
CA SER A 295 -8.32 9.62 -6.85
C SER A 295 -6.79 9.52 -6.87
N LEU A 296 -6.22 8.31 -6.71
CA LEU A 296 -4.78 8.08 -6.86
C LEU A 296 -4.26 8.46 -8.25
N SER A 297 -5.02 8.12 -9.31
CA SER A 297 -4.71 8.52 -10.68
C SER A 297 -4.81 10.04 -10.89
N ASP A 298 -5.83 10.68 -10.32
CA ASP A 298 -6.00 12.13 -10.40
C ASP A 298 -4.82 12.87 -9.76
N HIS A 299 -4.33 12.35 -8.63
CA HIS A 299 -3.16 12.86 -7.90
C HIS A 299 -1.81 12.38 -8.45
N LYS A 300 -1.78 11.65 -9.57
CA LYS A 300 -0.54 11.19 -10.23
C LYS A 300 0.35 10.30 -9.35
N VAL A 301 -0.28 9.52 -8.48
CA VAL A 301 0.43 8.56 -7.62
C VAL A 301 1.00 7.41 -8.46
N LEU A 302 2.27 7.09 -8.25
CA LEU A 302 2.95 5.95 -8.87
C LEU A 302 2.47 4.64 -8.24
N LEU A 303 1.69 3.83 -8.94
CA LEU A 303 1.08 2.63 -8.34
C LEU A 303 2.11 1.52 -8.03
N GLU A 304 3.15 1.41 -8.83
CA GLU A 304 4.26 0.46 -8.66
C GLU A 304 5.04 0.70 -7.36
N GLY A 305 4.96 1.93 -6.83
CA GLY A 305 5.50 2.32 -5.54
C GLY A 305 4.45 2.41 -4.43
N THR A 306 3.35 1.65 -4.51
CA THR A 306 2.27 1.63 -3.51
C THR A 306 1.93 0.21 -3.05
N LEU A 307 1.32 0.10 -1.88
CA LEU A 307 0.64 -1.12 -1.42
C LEU A 307 -0.79 -0.78 -1.01
N LEU A 308 -1.71 -1.72 -1.25
CA LEU A 308 -3.08 -1.64 -0.75
C LEU A 308 -3.22 -2.43 0.55
N LYS A 309 -3.82 -1.82 1.58
CA LYS A 309 -4.23 -2.51 2.80
C LYS A 309 -5.74 -2.48 2.96
N THR A 310 -6.39 -3.63 2.85
CA THR A 310 -7.86 -3.75 2.92
C THR A 310 -8.26 -4.91 3.82
N ASN A 311 -9.51 -4.94 4.27
CA ASN A 311 -10.06 -5.97 5.15
C ASN A 311 -10.21 -7.33 4.43
N MET A 312 -10.16 -8.43 5.20
CA MET A 312 -10.25 -9.79 4.63
C MET A 312 -11.61 -10.12 3.99
N SER A 313 -12.68 -9.42 4.35
CA SER A 313 -13.99 -9.60 3.70
C SER A 313 -13.96 -9.16 2.23
N THR A 314 -12.92 -8.43 1.82
CA THR A 314 -12.64 -8.12 0.43
C THR A 314 -12.35 -9.40 -0.37
N ARG A 315 -13.33 -9.81 -1.17
CA ARG A 315 -13.20 -10.96 -2.07
C ARG A 315 -12.14 -10.68 -3.13
N VAL A 316 -11.37 -11.70 -3.52
CA VAL A 316 -10.41 -11.59 -4.65
C VAL A 316 -11.10 -11.11 -5.93
N ALA A 317 -12.39 -11.41 -6.12
CA ALA A 317 -13.19 -10.87 -7.22
C ALA A 317 -13.31 -9.34 -7.19
N ALA A 318 -13.52 -8.75 -6.02
CA ALA A 318 -13.59 -7.30 -5.84
C ALA A 318 -12.25 -6.65 -6.21
N LEU A 319 -11.14 -7.20 -5.71
CA LEU A 319 -9.79 -6.72 -6.05
C LEU A 319 -9.55 -6.73 -7.56
N ARG A 320 -9.90 -7.84 -8.23
CA ARG A 320 -9.75 -7.97 -9.69
C ARG A 320 -10.61 -6.98 -10.50
N ARG A 321 -11.70 -6.48 -9.94
CA ARG A 321 -12.58 -5.51 -10.59
C ARG A 321 -12.08 -4.08 -10.46
N THR A 322 -11.25 -3.78 -9.45
CA THR A 322 -10.96 -2.38 -9.08
C THR A 322 -9.49 -2.04 -8.93
N VAL A 323 -8.64 -3.00 -8.58
CA VAL A 323 -7.21 -2.76 -8.35
C VAL A 323 -6.48 -2.86 -9.69
N PRO A 324 -5.65 -1.87 -10.08
CA PRO A 324 -4.81 -1.97 -11.27
C PRO A 324 -3.62 -2.94 -11.05
N PRO A 325 -3.23 -3.75 -12.06
CA PRO A 325 -2.09 -4.68 -11.98
C PRO A 325 -0.75 -4.07 -11.55
N ALA A 326 -0.57 -2.75 -11.73
CA ALA A 326 0.65 -2.03 -11.38
C ALA A 326 0.93 -1.94 -9.86
N VAL A 327 -0.08 -2.08 -9.00
CA VAL A 327 0.10 -2.05 -7.53
C VAL A 327 1.06 -3.16 -7.11
N ALA A 328 2.05 -2.88 -6.24
CA ALA A 328 3.07 -3.89 -5.93
C ALA A 328 2.51 -5.12 -5.17
N GLY A 329 1.51 -4.90 -4.32
CA GLY A 329 0.93 -5.95 -3.49
C GLY A 329 -0.29 -5.49 -2.70
N VAL A 330 -1.09 -6.47 -2.27
CA VAL A 330 -2.22 -6.28 -1.36
C VAL A 330 -1.88 -6.94 -0.03
N VAL A 331 -1.79 -6.15 1.04
CA VAL A 331 -1.45 -6.59 2.39
C VAL A 331 -2.67 -6.46 3.29
N PHE A 332 -3.38 -7.55 3.55
CA PHE A 332 -4.66 -7.49 4.26
C PHE A 332 -4.51 -7.08 5.72
N LEU A 333 -5.47 -6.29 6.23
CA LEU A 333 -5.65 -6.08 7.66
C LEU A 333 -6.49 -7.23 8.24
N SER A 334 -6.19 -7.66 9.46
CA SER A 334 -6.93 -8.74 10.12
C SER A 334 -8.30 -8.29 10.65
N GLY A 335 -8.50 -6.99 10.88
CA GLY A 335 -9.71 -6.50 11.52
C GLY A 335 -9.90 -7.17 12.88
N GLY A 336 -11.12 -7.64 13.16
CA GLY A 336 -11.50 -8.36 14.37
C GLY A 336 -11.38 -9.88 14.33
N GLN A 337 -10.82 -10.46 13.26
CA GLN A 337 -10.68 -11.92 13.14
C GLN A 337 -9.72 -12.48 14.19
N SER A 338 -9.90 -13.75 14.52
CA SER A 338 -8.90 -14.51 15.30
C SER A 338 -7.58 -14.65 14.55
N GLU A 339 -6.50 -15.00 15.25
CA GLU A 339 -5.20 -15.25 14.61
C GLU A 339 -5.29 -16.38 13.59
N GLU A 340 -6.04 -17.43 13.92
CA GLU A 340 -6.24 -18.60 13.07
C GLU A 340 -7.15 -18.28 11.88
N GLU A 341 -8.27 -17.58 12.11
CA GLU A 341 -9.21 -17.19 11.05
C GLU A 341 -8.53 -16.29 10.01
N ALA A 342 -7.74 -15.30 10.45
CA ALA A 342 -6.99 -14.43 9.56
C ALA A 342 -5.99 -15.23 8.68
N THR A 343 -5.32 -16.22 9.27
CA THR A 343 -4.38 -17.10 8.54
C THR A 343 -5.13 -17.99 7.53
N GLN A 344 -6.24 -18.60 7.94
CA GLN A 344 -7.05 -19.47 7.09
C GLN A 344 -7.67 -18.73 5.91
N ASN A 345 -8.18 -17.52 6.14
CA ASN A 345 -8.76 -16.68 5.10
C ASN A 345 -7.70 -16.24 4.08
N LEU A 346 -6.53 -15.80 4.53
CA LEU A 346 -5.41 -15.47 3.65
C LEU A 346 -4.96 -16.67 2.81
N ASN A 347 -4.87 -17.85 3.44
CA ASN A 347 -4.53 -19.10 2.76
C ASN A 347 -5.56 -19.49 1.70
N ALA A 348 -6.85 -19.35 2.02
CA ALA A 348 -7.94 -19.63 1.09
C ALA A 348 -7.87 -18.71 -0.14
N MET A 349 -7.61 -17.41 0.04
CA MET A 349 -7.42 -16.47 -1.08
C MET A 349 -6.25 -16.87 -1.98
N ASN A 350 -5.14 -17.31 -1.39
CA ASN A 350 -3.96 -17.74 -2.15
C ASN A 350 -4.15 -19.08 -2.87
N LYS A 351 -5.00 -19.98 -2.35
CA LYS A 351 -5.38 -21.24 -3.02
C LYS A 351 -6.31 -21.07 -4.23
N LEU A 352 -7.03 -19.95 -4.34
CA LEU A 352 -7.94 -19.71 -5.46
C LEU A 352 -7.21 -19.78 -6.81
N GLN A 353 -7.70 -20.62 -7.72
CA GLN A 353 -7.16 -20.78 -9.08
C GLN A 353 -7.71 -19.70 -10.02
N VAL A 354 -7.38 -18.45 -9.73
CA VAL A 354 -7.73 -17.27 -10.53
C VAL A 354 -6.50 -16.39 -10.71
N LEU A 355 -6.41 -15.68 -11.84
CA LEU A 355 -5.37 -14.67 -12.05
C LEU A 355 -5.36 -13.65 -10.89
N LYS A 356 -4.21 -13.50 -10.25
CA LYS A 356 -3.93 -12.54 -9.20
C LYS A 356 -2.64 -11.83 -9.61
N PRO A 357 -2.71 -10.64 -10.24
CA PRO A 357 -1.51 -9.96 -10.75
C PRO A 357 -0.67 -9.31 -9.63
N TRP A 358 -1.09 -9.44 -8.37
CA TRP A 358 -0.42 -8.93 -7.17
C TRP A 358 -0.13 -10.07 -6.20
N THR A 359 0.89 -9.89 -5.36
CA THR A 359 1.03 -10.69 -4.15
C THR A 359 -0.12 -10.39 -3.19
N LEU A 360 -0.78 -11.43 -2.68
CA LEU A 360 -1.74 -11.34 -1.59
C LEU A 360 -1.06 -11.77 -0.28
N SER A 361 -0.80 -10.81 0.60
CA SER A 361 -0.08 -11.01 1.86
C SER A 361 -0.80 -10.35 3.04
N PHE A 362 -0.15 -10.19 4.19
CA PHE A 362 -0.70 -9.68 5.42
C PHE A 362 -0.02 -8.40 5.90
N SER A 363 -0.78 -7.54 6.57
CA SER A 363 -0.30 -6.45 7.43
C SER A 363 -1.06 -6.51 8.76
N PHE A 364 -0.62 -7.38 9.65
CA PHE A 364 -1.38 -7.77 10.84
C PHE A 364 -0.80 -7.17 12.13
N GLY A 365 -1.70 -6.67 12.98
CA GLY A 365 -1.40 -6.30 14.36
C GLY A 365 -1.89 -7.39 15.29
N ARG A 366 -3.17 -7.31 15.71
CA ARG A 366 -3.82 -8.26 16.61
C ARG A 366 -3.61 -9.73 16.21
N ALA A 367 -3.80 -10.07 14.93
CA ALA A 367 -3.68 -11.45 14.43
C ALA A 367 -2.25 -12.04 14.47
N LEU A 368 -1.23 -11.24 14.81
CA LEU A 368 0.14 -11.71 15.04
C LEU A 368 0.57 -11.58 16.51
N GLN A 369 -0.11 -10.77 17.31
CA GLN A 369 0.38 -10.36 18.63
C GLN A 369 -0.44 -10.91 19.80
N GLN A 370 -1.67 -11.41 19.57
CA GLN A 370 -2.57 -11.75 20.66
C GLN A 370 -2.02 -12.89 21.52
N SER A 371 -1.63 -14.00 20.91
CA SER A 371 -1.07 -15.15 21.66
C SER A 371 0.27 -14.80 22.30
N THR A 372 1.07 -13.96 21.65
CA THR A 372 2.32 -13.42 22.19
C THR A 372 2.09 -12.64 23.48
N LEU A 373 1.14 -11.70 23.48
CA LEU A 373 0.78 -10.90 24.66
C LEU A 373 0.31 -11.78 25.81
N LYS A 374 -0.57 -12.75 25.53
CA LYS A 374 -1.10 -13.68 26.54
C LYS A 374 -0.04 -14.59 27.14
N LYS A 375 0.99 -14.96 26.38
CA LYS A 375 2.12 -15.76 26.90
C LYS A 375 3.12 -14.90 27.65
N TRP A 376 3.37 -13.68 27.18
CA TRP A 376 4.34 -12.78 27.81
C TRP A 376 3.90 -12.32 29.20
N LEU A 377 2.67 -11.81 29.33
CA LEU A 377 2.12 -11.26 30.58
C LEU A 377 2.98 -10.15 31.22
N GLY A 378 3.87 -9.51 30.46
CA GLY A 378 4.80 -8.50 31.00
C GLY A 378 5.98 -9.07 31.78
N LYS A 379 6.24 -10.38 31.69
CA LYS A 379 7.24 -11.07 32.52
C LYS A 379 8.47 -11.48 31.71
N GLU A 380 9.66 -11.20 32.24
CA GLU A 380 10.94 -11.51 31.57
C GLU A 380 11.12 -13.01 31.38
N GLU A 381 10.74 -13.83 32.37
CA GLU A 381 10.83 -15.29 32.30
C GLU A 381 9.98 -15.91 31.17
N ASN A 382 9.00 -15.16 30.65
CA ASN A 382 8.10 -15.61 29.59
C ASN A 382 8.53 -15.18 28.18
N VAL A 383 9.59 -14.37 28.04
CA VAL A 383 10.00 -13.79 26.75
C VAL A 383 10.23 -14.87 25.69
N ALA A 384 10.98 -15.92 26.02
CA ALA A 384 11.26 -17.00 25.07
C ALA A 384 9.98 -17.73 24.60
N ALA A 385 9.04 -18.00 25.51
CA ALA A 385 7.77 -18.64 25.20
C ALA A 385 6.85 -17.75 24.34
N ALA A 386 6.86 -16.45 24.60
CA ALA A 386 6.13 -15.46 23.82
C ALA A 386 6.73 -15.29 22.41
N GLN A 387 8.06 -15.20 22.29
CA GLN A 387 8.75 -15.14 21.00
C GLN A 387 8.50 -16.40 20.15
N ALA A 388 8.49 -17.59 20.76
CA ALA A 388 8.17 -18.82 20.05
C ALA A 388 6.74 -18.81 19.49
N ALA A 389 5.77 -18.28 20.24
CA ALA A 389 4.39 -18.16 19.77
C ALA A 389 4.24 -17.12 18.66
N PHE A 390 4.93 -15.99 18.80
CA PHE A 390 4.99 -14.97 17.77
C PHE A 390 5.55 -15.54 16.46
N LEU A 391 6.70 -16.23 16.53
CA LEU A 391 7.33 -16.86 15.38
C LEU A 391 6.41 -17.89 14.72
N ALA A 392 5.69 -18.69 15.50
CA ALA A 392 4.73 -19.66 14.98
C ALA A 392 3.60 -18.99 14.17
N ARG A 393 3.13 -17.80 14.59
CA ARG A 393 2.13 -17.03 13.83
C ARG A 393 2.73 -16.33 12.61
N CYS A 394 3.96 -15.83 12.69
CA CYS A 394 4.67 -15.32 11.52
C CYS A 394 4.86 -16.41 10.44
N LYS A 395 5.28 -17.61 10.84
CA LYS A 395 5.44 -18.75 9.94
C LYS A 395 4.11 -19.20 9.33
N ALA A 396 3.06 -19.34 10.14
CA ALA A 396 1.74 -19.73 9.64
C ALA A 396 1.19 -18.76 8.59
N ASN A 397 1.35 -17.46 8.82
CA ASN A 397 0.94 -16.43 7.87
C ASN A 397 1.82 -16.39 6.62
N SER A 398 3.13 -16.63 6.76
CA SER A 398 4.04 -16.83 5.62
C SER A 398 3.57 -17.98 4.71
N GLU A 399 3.27 -19.14 5.29
CA GLU A 399 2.73 -20.30 4.55
C GLU A 399 1.37 -19.99 3.90
N ALA A 400 0.54 -19.18 4.56
CA ALA A 400 -0.75 -18.73 4.01
C ALA A 400 -0.59 -17.83 2.78
N THR A 401 0.47 -17.00 2.71
CA THR A 401 0.74 -16.17 1.51
C THR A 401 1.01 -17.00 0.25
N VAL A 402 1.46 -18.25 0.41
CA VAL A 402 1.76 -19.17 -0.70
C VAL A 402 0.74 -20.31 -0.81
N GLY A 403 -0.38 -20.22 -0.07
CA GLY A 403 -1.46 -21.21 -0.12
C GLY A 403 -1.08 -22.58 0.44
N LYS A 404 -0.05 -22.66 1.30
CA LYS A 404 0.48 -23.92 1.85
C LYS A 404 0.17 -24.13 3.32
N TYR A 405 -0.57 -23.22 3.96
CA TYR A 405 -0.94 -23.41 5.35
C TYR A 405 -1.92 -24.60 5.49
N ALA A 406 -1.56 -25.53 6.36
CA ALA A 406 -2.27 -26.79 6.61
C ALA A 406 -3.09 -26.78 7.91
N GLY A 407 -3.15 -25.64 8.61
CA GLY A 407 -3.77 -25.51 9.92
C GLY A 407 -2.78 -25.71 11.06
N ALA A 408 -3.00 -25.00 12.16
CA ALA A 408 -2.41 -25.36 13.43
C ALA A 408 -3.11 -26.66 13.88
N GLY A 409 -2.37 -27.71 14.22
CA GLY A 409 -2.99 -28.85 14.92
C GLY A 409 -3.78 -28.36 16.16
N ALA A 410 -4.54 -29.24 16.82
CA ALA A 410 -5.48 -28.94 17.91
C ALA A 410 -4.91 -28.24 19.19
N ALA A 411 -3.72 -27.63 19.13
CA ALA A 411 -2.91 -27.20 20.26
C ALA A 411 -2.94 -25.69 20.58
N ASP A 412 -3.60 -24.82 19.80
CA ASP A 412 -3.55 -23.36 20.06
C ASP A 412 -4.94 -22.72 20.19
N ALA A 413 -5.63 -23.04 21.29
CA ALA A 413 -6.94 -22.47 21.62
C ALA A 413 -6.92 -20.93 21.68
N ALA A 414 -5.81 -20.34 22.10
CA ALA A 414 -5.64 -18.87 22.17
C ALA A 414 -5.67 -18.21 20.78
N ALA A 415 -5.17 -18.90 19.75
CA ALA A 415 -5.17 -18.41 18.37
C ALA A 415 -6.57 -18.42 17.73
N SER A 416 -7.50 -19.20 18.27
CA SER A 416 -8.87 -19.33 17.76
C SER A 416 -9.87 -18.32 18.35
N GLU A 417 -9.47 -17.57 19.37
CA GLU A 417 -10.35 -16.58 20.01
C GLU A 417 -10.61 -15.37 19.12
N SER A 418 -11.88 -14.94 19.03
CA SER A 418 -12.27 -13.73 18.30
C SER A 418 -11.58 -12.50 18.89
N LEU A 419 -11.03 -11.65 18.02
CA LEU A 419 -10.36 -10.40 18.41
C LEU A 419 -11.24 -9.18 18.18
N TYR A 420 -12.52 -9.39 17.88
CA TYR A 420 -13.46 -8.34 17.54
C TYR A 420 -13.75 -7.44 18.75
N VAL A 421 -13.73 -6.14 18.51
CA VAL A 421 -14.10 -5.12 19.48
C VAL A 421 -14.96 -4.10 18.74
N LYS A 422 -16.23 -3.97 19.14
CA LYS A 422 -17.19 -3.05 18.52
C LYS A 422 -16.64 -1.62 18.55
N GLY A 423 -16.63 -0.93 17.41
CA GLY A 423 -16.17 0.45 17.32
C GLY A 423 -14.69 0.65 17.65
N TYR A 424 -13.83 -0.35 17.38
CA TYR A 424 -12.39 -0.25 17.62
C TYR A 424 -11.75 0.90 16.83
N LYS A 425 -11.00 1.75 17.54
CA LYS A 425 -10.23 2.89 16.98
C LYS A 425 -8.75 2.71 17.33
N TYR A 426 -7.87 2.88 16.34
CA TYR A 426 -6.40 2.70 16.42
C TYR A 426 -5.64 3.95 16.88
#